data_AF-A0A5B9H256-F1
#
_entry.id   AF-A0A5B9H256-F1
#
_cell.length_a   1.000
_cell.length_b   1.000
_cell.length_c   1.000
_cell.angle_alpha   90.00
_cell.angle_beta   90.00
_cell.angle_gamma   90.00
#
_symmetry.space_group_name_H-M   'P 1'
#
loop_
_entity.id
_entity.type
_entity.pdbx_description
1 polymer ?
#
loop_
_entity_poly.entity_id
_entity_poly.type
_entity_poly.pdbx_seq_one_letter_code
_entity_poly.pdbx_strand_id
1 'polypeptide(L)'
;PGGLSDADLEKMVKDAESHAAEDKKRRETVEAKNQAESLVHSTEKSLKDYGDKVSEADRTAISDAIAALKSAAEATDPDAEDIKAKTQTLMEVSMKLG
;
A
#
# COMPACT_ATOMS: atom_id res chain seq x y z
N PRO A 1 14.11 48.07 2.55
CA PRO A 1 12.74 47.57 2.81
C PRO A 1 12.53 46.24 2.10
N GLY A 2 13.00 45.16 2.71
CA GLY A 2 12.83 43.79 2.22
C GLY A 2 11.88 43.03 3.14
N GLY A 3 10.61 43.43 3.13
CA GLY A 3 9.54 42.72 3.82
C GLY A 3 8.63 42.13 2.76
N LEU A 4 8.43 40.81 2.81
CA LEU A 4 7.42 40.12 2.01
C LEU A 4 6.08 40.81 2.24
N SER A 5 5.32 41.04 1.17
CA SER A 5 3.96 41.56 1.29
C SER A 5 3.06 40.48 1.90
N ASP A 6 1.92 40.86 2.48
CA ASP A 6 0.95 39.89 3.01
C ASP A 6 0.50 38.87 1.95
N ALA A 7 0.44 39.28 0.68
CA ALA A 7 0.17 38.39 -0.45
C ALA A 7 1.30 37.38 -0.72
N ASP A 8 2.56 37.76 -0.51
CA ASP A 8 3.69 36.83 -0.62
C ASP A 8 3.71 35.85 0.56
N LEU A 9 3.32 36.30 1.76
CA LEU A 9 3.19 35.43 2.94
C LEU A 9 2.08 34.40 2.76
N GLU A 10 0.89 34.80 2.29
CA GLU A 10 -0.21 33.86 2.00
C GLU A 10 0.18 32.82 0.94
N LYS A 11 0.90 33.25 -0.10
CA LYS A 11 1.42 32.35 -1.12
C LYS A 11 2.43 31.36 -0.54
N MET A 12 3.37 31.84 0.29
CA MET A 12 4.34 30.97 0.97
C MET A 12 3.69 29.96 1.91
N VAL A 13 2.63 30.34 2.64
CA VAL A 13 1.89 29.44 3.52
C VAL A 13 1.19 28.35 2.68
N LYS A 14 0.48 28.74 1.62
CA LYS A 14 -0.23 27.79 0.76
C LYS A 14 0.71 26.82 0.04
N ASP A 15 1.86 27.32 -0.44
CA ASP A 15 2.87 26.48 -1.08
C ASP A 15 3.46 25.49 -0.06
N ALA A 16 3.75 25.94 1.16
CA ALA A 16 4.23 25.07 2.25
C ALA A 16 3.21 23.99 2.66
N GLU A 17 1.92 24.36 2.78
CA GLU A 17 0.84 23.41 3.08
C GLU A 17 0.65 22.37 1.98
N SER A 18 0.72 22.78 0.71
CA SER A 18 0.61 21.88 -0.44
C SER A 18 1.76 20.87 -0.45
N HIS A 19 2.99 21.32 -0.21
CA HIS A 19 4.15 20.42 -0.14
C HIS A 19 4.06 19.45 1.04
N ALA A 20 3.60 19.92 2.21
CA ALA A 20 3.38 19.05 3.37
C ALA A 20 2.34 17.95 3.09
N ALA A 21 1.27 18.26 2.35
CA ALA A 21 0.26 17.29 1.96
C ALA A 21 0.79 16.26 0.94
N GLU A 22 1.54 16.71 -0.06
CA GLU A 22 2.17 15.81 -1.04
C GLU A 22 3.18 14.86 -0.39
N ASP A 23 4.02 15.38 0.52
CA ASP A 23 5.00 14.58 1.25
C ASP A 23 4.33 13.54 2.14
N LYS A 24 3.24 13.92 2.81
CA LYS A 24 2.42 12.99 3.59
C LYS A 24 1.84 11.88 2.70
N LYS A 25 1.27 12.22 1.55
CA LYS A 25 0.71 11.23 0.62
C LYS A 25 1.78 10.26 0.10
N ARG A 26 2.95 10.77 -0.27
CA ARG A 26 4.10 9.93 -0.69
C ARG A 26 4.52 8.98 0.42
N ARG A 27 4.65 9.48 1.65
CA ARG A 27 5.03 8.67 2.81
C ARG A 27 4.01 7.57 3.09
N GLU A 28 2.72 7.89 3.11
CA GLU A 28 1.65 6.90 3.32
C GLU A 28 1.66 5.81 2.25
N THR A 29 1.93 6.18 1.01
CA THR A 29 2.03 5.24 -0.10
C THR A 29 3.22 4.31 0.07
N VAL A 30 4.39 4.84 0.44
CA VAL A 30 5.60 4.04 0.72
C VAL A 30 5.37 3.08 1.90
N GLU A 31 4.76 3.56 2.99
CA GLU A 31 4.43 2.72 4.15
C GLU A 31 3.46 1.60 3.76
N ALA A 32 2.42 1.90 2.96
CA ALA A 32 1.49 0.90 2.46
C ALA A 32 2.18 -0.14 1.57
N LYS A 33 3.09 0.28 0.68
CA LYS A 33 3.87 -0.62 -0.18
C LYS A 33 4.75 -1.56 0.64
N ASN A 34 5.47 -1.05 1.63
CA ASN A 34 6.33 -1.87 2.48
C ASN A 34 5.53 -2.93 3.26
N GLN A 35 4.34 -2.57 3.75
CA GLN A 35 3.44 -3.52 4.41
C GLN A 35 2.93 -4.58 3.43
N ALA A 36 2.54 -4.16 2.23
CA ALA A 36 2.08 -5.05 1.17
C ALA A 36 3.15 -6.07 0.78
N GLU A 37 4.38 -5.62 0.52
CA GLU A 37 5.51 -6.50 0.16
C GLU A 37 5.82 -7.52 1.25
N SER A 38 5.82 -7.08 2.52
CA SER A 38 6.05 -7.98 3.66
C SER A 38 4.97 -9.06 3.78
N LEU A 39 3.70 -8.68 3.62
CA LEU A 39 2.58 -9.62 3.71
C LEU A 39 2.54 -10.59 2.52
N VAL A 40 2.81 -10.09 1.32
CA VAL A 40 2.94 -10.92 0.11
C VAL A 40 4.00 -11.99 0.33
N HIS A 41 5.19 -11.59 0.76
CA HIS A 41 6.29 -12.52 0.96
C HIS A 41 5.98 -13.59 2.02
N SER A 42 5.40 -13.18 3.16
CA SER A 42 5.03 -14.13 4.22
C SER A 42 3.94 -15.09 3.76
N THR A 43 2.95 -14.61 3.00
CA THR A 43 1.86 -15.45 2.48
C THR A 43 2.34 -16.43 1.42
N GLU A 44 3.18 -16.00 0.48
CA GLU A 44 3.79 -16.88 -0.53
C GLU A 44 4.59 -18.01 0.13
N LYS A 45 5.35 -17.67 1.19
CA LYS A 45 6.07 -18.65 1.97
C LYS A 45 5.12 -19.63 2.66
N SER A 46 4.07 -19.14 3.32
CA SER A 46 3.06 -20.01 3.94
C SER A 46 2.42 -20.95 2.91
N LEU A 47 1.98 -20.45 1.75
CA LEU A 47 1.41 -21.30 0.69
C LEU A 47 2.35 -22.42 0.22
N LYS A 48 3.65 -22.16 0.22
CA LYS A 48 4.69 -23.15 -0.08
C LYS A 48 4.84 -24.16 1.06
N ASP A 49 4.87 -23.70 2.31
CA ASP A 49 5.05 -24.54 3.50
C ASP A 49 3.83 -25.45 3.76
N TYR A 50 2.61 -24.96 3.48
CA TYR A 50 1.40 -25.77 3.60
C TYR A 50 1.21 -26.78 2.46
N GLY A 51 1.78 -26.52 1.27
CA GLY A 51 1.75 -27.47 0.15
C GLY A 51 0.35 -28.00 -0.16
N ASP A 52 0.22 -29.33 -0.24
CA ASP A 52 -1.04 -30.00 -0.59
C ASP A 52 -2.10 -29.99 0.52
N LYS A 53 -1.82 -29.39 1.69
CA LYS A 53 -2.79 -29.26 2.79
C LYS A 53 -3.82 -28.16 2.57
N VAL A 54 -3.58 -27.27 1.60
CA VAL A 54 -4.49 -26.18 1.22
C VAL A 54 -5.38 -26.66 0.09
N SER A 55 -6.68 -26.39 0.17
CA SER A 55 -7.59 -26.67 -0.94
C SER A 55 -7.19 -25.88 -2.19
N GLU A 56 -7.45 -26.42 -3.38
CA GLU A 56 -7.18 -25.71 -4.64
C GLU A 56 -7.92 -24.36 -4.71
N ALA A 57 -9.15 -24.33 -4.18
CA ALA A 57 -9.95 -23.11 -4.11
C ALA A 57 -9.30 -22.03 -3.24
N ASP A 58 -8.81 -22.39 -2.04
CA ASP A 58 -8.14 -21.44 -1.15
C ASP A 58 -6.78 -21.02 -1.70
N ARG A 59 -6.01 -21.96 -2.27
CA ARG A 59 -4.74 -21.68 -2.95
C ARG A 59 -4.95 -20.65 -4.07
N THR A 60 -6.00 -20.81 -4.87
CA THR A 60 -6.33 -19.88 -5.95
C THR A 60 -6.72 -18.51 -5.40
N ALA A 61 -7.63 -18.46 -4.44
CA ALA A 61 -8.08 -17.20 -3.83
C ALA A 61 -6.93 -16.40 -3.21
N ILE A 62 -5.99 -17.06 -2.53
CA ILE A 62 -4.82 -16.42 -1.94
C ILE A 62 -3.84 -15.97 -3.03
N SER A 63 -3.62 -16.78 -4.07
CA SER A 63 -2.73 -16.42 -5.19
C SER A 63 -3.25 -15.20 -5.96
N ASP A 64 -4.56 -15.14 -6.17
CA ASP A 64 -5.22 -14.00 -6.82
C ASP A 64 -5.10 -12.73 -5.97
N ALA A 65 -5.29 -12.83 -4.65
CA ALA A 65 -5.12 -11.72 -3.73
C ALA A 65 -3.67 -11.21 -3.70
N ILE A 66 -2.68 -12.11 -3.72
CA ILE A 66 -1.26 -11.75 -3.84
C ILE A 66 -1.01 -10.97 -5.15
N ALA A 67 -1.50 -11.48 -6.28
CA ALA A 67 -1.30 -10.86 -7.58
C ALA A 67 -1.95 -9.46 -7.66
N ALA A 68 -3.16 -9.33 -7.11
CA ALA A 68 -3.87 -8.06 -7.05
C ALA A 68 -3.14 -7.02 -6.19
N LEU A 69 -2.62 -7.44 -5.02
CA LEU A 69 -1.88 -6.56 -4.12
C LEU A 69 -0.53 -6.13 -4.71
N LYS A 70 0.23 -7.07 -5.31
CA LYS A 70 1.47 -6.73 -6.04
C LYS A 70 1.21 -5.71 -7.14
N SER A 71 0.20 -5.96 -7.97
CA SER A 71 -0.16 -5.08 -9.08
C SER A 71 -0.53 -3.66 -8.60
N ALA A 72 -1.20 -3.54 -7.45
CA ALA A 72 -1.50 -2.23 -6.84
C ALA A 72 -0.23 -1.50 -6.35
N ALA A 73 0.66 -2.24 -5.69
CA ALA A 73 1.91 -1.69 -5.15
C ALA A 73 2.93 -1.29 -6.24
N GLU A 74 2.90 -1.98 -7.38
CA GLU A 74 3.80 -1.77 -8.52
C GLU A 74 3.22 -0.84 -9.61
N ALA A 75 2.00 -0.33 -9.42
CA ALA A 75 1.38 0.60 -10.34
C ALA A 75 2.22 1.89 -10.52
N THR A 76 2.10 2.51 -11.69
CA THR A 76 2.82 3.77 -12.02
C THR A 76 2.43 4.92 -11.09
N ASP A 77 1.17 4.96 -10.66
CA ASP A 77 0.66 5.88 -9.64
C ASP A 77 -0.05 5.05 -8.55
N PRO A 78 0.69 4.55 -7.54
CA PRO A 78 0.14 3.68 -6.52
C PRO A 78 -0.76 4.44 -5.57
N ASP A 79 -1.99 3.96 -5.41
CA ASP A 79 -2.96 4.51 -4.47
C ASP A 79 -2.81 3.82 -3.09
N ALA A 80 -2.51 4.61 -2.06
CA ALA A 80 -2.30 4.09 -0.71
C ALA A 80 -3.55 3.44 -0.11
N GLU A 81 -4.76 3.91 -0.45
CA GLU A 81 -6.01 3.33 0.03
C GLU A 81 -6.30 2.00 -0.68
N ASP A 82 -6.07 1.92 -2.00
CA ASP A 82 -6.21 0.67 -2.76
C ASP A 82 -5.23 -0.41 -2.25
N ILE A 83 -3.97 -0.04 -2.02
CA ILE A 83 -2.96 -0.95 -1.45
C ILE A 83 -3.40 -1.43 -0.06
N LYS A 84 -3.88 -0.53 0.80
CA LYS A 84 -4.37 -0.91 2.14
C LYS A 84 -5.58 -1.84 2.07
N ALA A 85 -6.54 -1.57 1.19
CA ALA A 85 -7.71 -2.41 1.01
C ALA A 85 -7.31 -3.82 0.55
N LYS A 86 -6.44 -3.93 -0.46
CA LYS A 86 -5.93 -5.23 -0.94
C LYS A 86 -5.05 -5.94 0.08
N THR A 87 -4.33 -5.19 0.93
CA THR A 87 -3.58 -5.73 2.06
C THR A 87 -4.55 -6.38 3.07
N GLN A 88 -5.67 -5.73 3.39
CA GLN A 88 -6.71 -6.32 4.23
C GLN A 88 -7.32 -7.57 3.60
N THR A 89 -7.67 -7.52 2.32
CA THR A 89 -8.18 -8.70 1.59
C THR A 89 -7.19 -9.86 1.65
N LEU A 90 -5.90 -9.61 1.41
CA LEU A 90 -4.87 -10.65 1.51
C LEU A 90 -4.81 -11.24 2.93
N MET A 91 -4.83 -10.40 3.97
CA MET A 91 -4.85 -10.88 5.36
C MET A 91 -6.06 -11.80 5.63
N GLU A 92 -7.26 -11.40 5.20
CA GLU A 92 -8.49 -12.17 5.39
C GLU A 92 -8.45 -13.53 4.69
N VAL A 93 -8.00 -13.58 3.44
CA VAL A 93 -7.91 -14.87 2.72
C VAL A 93 -6.76 -15.74 3.25
N SER A 94 -5.66 -15.13 3.70
CA SER A 94 -4.53 -15.84 4.30
C SER A 94 -4.85 -16.45 5.66
N MET A 95 -5.86 -15.95 6.40
CA MET A 95 -6.31 -16.59 7.64
C MET A 95 -6.80 -18.03 7.42
N LYS A 96 -7.24 -18.37 6.20
CA LYS A 96 -7.67 -19.73 5.85
C LYS A 96 -6.51 -20.73 5.75
N LEU A 97 -5.27 -20.25 5.71
CA LEU A 97 -4.08 -21.11 5.77
C LEU A 97 -3.85 -21.66 7.18
N GLY A 98 -4.40 -21.02 8.22
CA GLY A 98 -4.21 -21.37 9.64
C GLY A 98 -5.09 -22.51 10.13
#